data_AF-A0A6B1GM71-F1
#
_entry.id   AF-A0A6B1GM71-F1
#
_cell.length_a   1.000
_cell.length_b   1.000
_cell.length_c   1.000
_cell.angle_alpha   90.00
_cell.angle_beta   90.00
_cell.angle_gamma   90.00
#
_symmetry.space_group_name_H-M   'P 1'
#
loop_
_entity.id
_entity.type
_entity.pdbx_description
1 polymer ?
#
loop_
_entity_poly.entity_id
_entity_poly.type
_entity_poly.pdbx_seq_one_letter_code
_entity_poly.pdbx_strand_id
1 'polypeptide(L)'
;MRGLVLLLAVTAFAMTGCLRYELSISINDDGSGVMGTVVAISDAFTQLSGVSSEELVPTEDLPPNVEVREYRQDGFTGIELGIPFANEAQLALITAGMSAGAGAGESGDFTLERNDAGGWTFAMVAAVEAGEGTAPAEPPPAELLEGAFFRIRIGLPGVLAEHNADRIEDGALVWEIELTSTEPRELMARTTAAAPAAPKSGHGPALLEGDRAQGDWSDQAAAAAPVAVVTAGLIAALALAWRFGLRSRRQPRG
;
A
#
# COMPACT_ATOMS: atom_id res chain seq x y z
N MET A 1 16.16 -38.85 -3.86
CA MET A 1 15.65 -37.72 -4.68
C MET A 1 14.34 -37.15 -4.14
N ARG A 2 13.31 -37.96 -3.79
CA ARG A 2 12.04 -37.45 -3.22
C ARG A 2 12.18 -36.60 -1.95
N GLY A 3 13.05 -36.99 -1.01
CA GLY A 3 13.29 -36.21 0.21
C GLY A 3 14.04 -34.89 -0.01
N LEU A 4 14.90 -34.82 -1.04
CA LEU A 4 15.63 -33.60 -1.39
C LEU A 4 14.69 -32.55 -2.02
N VAL A 5 13.77 -32.99 -2.89
CA VAL A 5 12.77 -32.11 -3.51
C VAL A 5 11.79 -31.55 -2.48
N LEU A 6 11.41 -32.35 -1.48
CA LEU A 6 10.50 -31.91 -0.41
C LEU A 6 11.19 -30.93 0.55
N LEU A 7 12.48 -31.15 0.85
CA LEU A 7 13.27 -30.21 1.65
C LEU A 7 13.48 -28.88 0.88
N LEU A 8 13.79 -28.94 -0.42
CA LEU A 8 13.96 -27.76 -1.27
C LEU A 8 12.67 -26.93 -1.40
N ALA A 9 11.51 -27.60 -1.49
CA ALA A 9 10.21 -26.94 -1.58
C ALA A 9 9.82 -26.24 -0.26
N VAL A 10 10.17 -26.83 0.89
CA VAL A 10 9.96 -26.21 2.21
C VAL A 10 10.92 -25.02 2.40
N THR A 11 12.17 -25.13 1.94
CA THR A 11 13.14 -24.03 2.02
C THR A 11 12.78 -22.87 1.08
N ALA A 12 12.20 -23.14 -0.09
CA ALA A 12 11.77 -22.09 -1.03
C ALA A 12 10.58 -21.27 -0.49
N PHE A 13 9.67 -21.88 0.29
CA PHE A 13 8.58 -21.15 0.96
C PHE A 13 9.05 -20.35 2.17
N ALA A 14 10.12 -20.75 2.84
CA ALA A 14 10.66 -20.05 4.00
C ALA A 14 11.36 -18.72 3.66
N MET A 15 11.50 -18.38 2.37
CA MET A 15 12.14 -17.14 1.92
C MET A 15 11.15 -16.04 1.51
N THR A 16 9.84 -16.26 1.67
CA THR A 16 8.87 -15.17 1.53
C THR A 16 8.95 -14.30 2.79
N GLY A 17 9.29 -13.02 2.66
CA GLY A 17 9.48 -12.10 3.78
C GLY A 17 8.38 -12.18 4.85
N CYS A 18 8.76 -11.97 6.12
CA CYS A 18 7.85 -12.09 7.26
C CYS A 18 6.76 -11.01 7.28
N LEU A 19 7.01 -9.89 6.58
CA LEU A 19 6.14 -8.74 6.51
C LEU A 19 5.71 -8.50 5.05
N ARG A 20 4.43 -8.17 4.88
CA ARG A 20 3.84 -7.67 3.64
C ARG A 20 3.39 -6.24 3.88
N TYR A 21 3.96 -5.32 3.10
CA TYR A 21 3.50 -3.95 3.02
C TYR A 21 3.13 -3.65 1.57
N GLU A 22 1.89 -3.23 1.34
CA GLU A 22 1.42 -2.83 0.01
C GLU A 22 0.76 -1.45 0.09
N LEU A 23 1.19 -0.53 -0.78
CA LEU A 23 0.48 0.70 -1.07
C LEU A 23 -0.29 0.50 -2.38
N SER A 24 -1.58 0.79 -2.38
CA SER A 24 -2.40 0.75 -3.58
C SER A 24 -3.07 2.10 -3.85
N ILE A 25 -3.17 2.49 -5.11
CA ILE A 25 -3.96 3.64 -5.53
C ILE A 25 -4.76 3.22 -6.75
N SER A 26 -6.08 3.35 -6.68
CA SER A 26 -6.97 3.07 -7.81
C SER A 26 -7.77 4.32 -8.12
N ILE A 27 -7.68 4.81 -9.35
CA ILE A 27 -8.38 6.00 -9.82
C ILE A 27 -9.40 5.60 -10.90
N ASN A 28 -10.62 6.10 -10.77
CA ASN A 28 -11.71 5.94 -11.72
C ASN A 28 -11.66 7.03 -12.81
N ASP A 29 -12.39 6.84 -13.92
CA ASP A 29 -12.42 7.80 -15.04
C ASP A 29 -12.86 9.23 -14.61
N ASP A 30 -13.76 9.32 -13.62
CA ASP A 30 -14.26 10.59 -13.07
C ASP A 30 -13.28 11.28 -12.10
N GLY A 31 -12.15 10.65 -11.80
CA GLY A 31 -11.13 11.16 -10.86
C GLY A 31 -11.42 10.85 -9.39
N SER A 32 -12.47 10.12 -9.07
CA SER A 32 -12.66 9.49 -7.77
C SER A 32 -11.80 8.23 -7.64
N GLY A 33 -11.69 7.66 -6.45
CA GLY A 33 -10.94 6.43 -6.25
C GLY A 33 -10.71 6.08 -4.80
N VAL A 34 -9.77 5.15 -4.58
CA VAL A 34 -9.37 4.68 -3.26
C VAL A 34 -7.86 4.58 -3.21
N MET A 35 -7.27 5.10 -2.14
CA MET A 35 -5.90 4.79 -1.75
C MET A 35 -5.94 3.75 -0.64
N GLY A 36 -5.34 2.59 -0.90
CA GLY A 36 -5.27 1.47 0.02
C GLY A 36 -3.90 1.28 0.63
N THR A 37 -3.83 0.70 1.82
CA THR A 37 -2.59 0.21 2.43
C THR A 37 -2.85 -1.12 3.12
N VAL A 38 -2.04 -2.13 2.81
CA VAL A 38 -2.04 -3.42 3.50
C VAL A 38 -0.80 -3.51 4.36
N VAL A 39 -0.99 -3.87 5.63
CA VAL A 39 0.09 -4.27 6.55
C VAL A 39 -0.26 -5.64 7.10
N ALA A 40 0.53 -6.65 6.76
CA ALA A 40 0.27 -8.03 7.15
C ALA A 40 1.55 -8.78 7.51
N ILE A 41 1.43 -9.74 8.42
CA ILE A 41 2.52 -10.63 8.87
C ILE A 41 2.23 -12.04 8.37
N SER A 42 3.26 -12.81 8.04
CA SER A 42 3.08 -14.22 7.70
C SER A 42 2.62 -15.03 8.92
N ASP A 43 1.66 -15.94 8.72
CA ASP A 43 1.12 -16.80 9.77
C ASP A 43 2.20 -17.68 10.41
N ALA A 44 3.22 -18.05 9.62
CA ALA A 44 4.38 -18.80 10.08
C ALA A 44 5.23 -17.98 11.06
N PHE A 45 5.47 -16.70 10.77
CA PHE A 45 6.22 -15.82 11.67
C PHE A 45 5.43 -15.54 12.95
N THR A 46 4.13 -15.30 12.86
CA THR A 46 3.27 -15.14 14.04
C THR A 46 3.28 -16.37 14.94
N GLN A 47 3.25 -17.59 14.38
CA GLN A 47 3.35 -18.82 15.17
C GLN A 47 4.70 -18.98 15.89
N LEU A 48 5.79 -18.49 15.30
CA LEU A 48 7.13 -18.59 15.87
C LEU A 48 7.42 -17.49 16.91
N SER A 49 6.99 -16.26 16.64
CA SER A 49 7.31 -15.07 17.44
C SER A 49 6.26 -14.72 18.48
N GLY A 50 5.00 -15.12 18.25
CA GLY A 50 3.83 -14.68 19.01
C GLY A 50 3.39 -13.25 18.73
N VAL A 51 3.98 -12.56 17.75
CA VAL A 51 3.63 -11.18 17.35
C VAL A 51 2.44 -11.20 16.39
N SER A 52 1.44 -10.37 16.66
CA SER A 52 0.21 -10.26 15.85
C SER A 52 0.16 -8.97 15.04
N SER A 53 -0.64 -8.96 13.98
CA SER A 53 -0.84 -7.80 13.10
C SER A 53 -1.46 -6.59 13.81
N GLU A 54 -2.30 -6.85 14.80
CA GLU A 54 -3.01 -5.85 15.60
C GLU A 54 -2.05 -5.04 16.48
N GLU A 55 -0.88 -5.61 16.81
CA GLU A 55 0.19 -4.90 17.50
C GLU A 55 1.00 -3.98 16.58
N LEU A 56 0.93 -4.18 15.25
CA LEU A 56 1.68 -3.37 14.29
C LEU A 56 0.95 -2.07 13.94
N VAL A 57 -0.38 -2.10 13.80
CA VAL A 57 -1.14 -0.92 13.39
C VAL A 57 -2.24 -0.62 14.40
N PRO A 58 -2.09 0.41 15.24
CA PRO A 58 -3.14 0.83 16.17
C PRO A 58 -4.26 1.50 15.37
N THR A 59 -5.44 0.88 15.37
CA THR A 59 -6.61 1.35 14.60
C THR A 59 -7.50 2.31 15.38
N GLU A 60 -7.24 2.50 16.67
CA GLU A 60 -8.07 3.25 17.62
C GLU A 60 -8.11 4.77 17.37
N ASP A 61 -7.07 5.33 16.73
CA ASP A 61 -6.94 6.76 16.44
C ASP A 61 -7.08 7.09 14.94
N LEU A 62 -7.69 6.19 14.16
CA LEU A 62 -7.90 6.44 12.74
C LEU A 62 -9.01 7.48 12.50
N PRO A 63 -8.81 8.42 11.58
CA PRO A 63 -9.82 9.40 11.22
C PRO A 63 -11.06 8.73 10.58
N PRO A 64 -12.22 9.39 10.67
CA PRO A 64 -13.51 8.76 10.37
C PRO A 64 -13.71 8.36 8.90
N ASN A 65 -12.89 8.89 8.00
CA ASN A 65 -12.93 8.57 6.57
C ASN A 65 -11.99 7.42 6.17
N VAL A 66 -11.33 6.77 7.13
CA VAL A 66 -10.53 5.58 6.89
C VAL A 66 -11.40 4.36 7.13
N GLU A 67 -11.56 3.55 6.10
CA GLU A 67 -12.15 2.23 6.22
C GLU A 67 -11.07 1.21 6.61
N VAL A 68 -11.37 0.38 7.60
CA VAL A 68 -10.47 -0.66 8.11
C VAL A 68 -11.09 -2.02 7.85
N ARG A 69 -10.34 -2.94 7.24
CA ARG A 69 -10.77 -4.30 6.97
C ARG A 69 -9.70 -5.29 7.45
N GLU A 70 -10.13 -6.48 7.86
CA GLU A 70 -9.19 -7.58 8.11
C GLU A 70 -8.62 -8.07 6.79
N TYR A 71 -7.31 -8.34 6.75
CA TYR A 71 -6.62 -8.91 5.61
C TYR A 71 -6.19 -10.35 5.92
N ARG A 72 -6.57 -11.31 5.07
CA ARG A 72 -6.07 -12.68 5.09
C ARG A 72 -5.86 -13.20 3.69
N GLN A 73 -4.60 -13.34 3.26
CA GLN A 73 -4.28 -13.82 1.92
C GLN A 73 -2.88 -14.41 1.87
N ASP A 74 -2.69 -15.49 1.10
CA ASP A 74 -1.38 -16.14 0.85
C ASP A 74 -0.57 -16.50 2.10
N GLY A 75 -1.26 -16.85 3.19
CA GLY A 75 -0.61 -17.14 4.48
C GLY A 75 -0.12 -15.89 5.22
N PHE A 76 -0.66 -14.71 4.91
CA PHE A 76 -0.48 -13.48 5.65
C PHE A 76 -1.80 -13.06 6.31
N THR A 77 -1.70 -12.62 7.57
CA THR A 77 -2.80 -12.04 8.34
C THR A 77 -2.43 -10.61 8.74
N GLY A 78 -3.37 -9.68 8.58
CA GLY A 78 -3.10 -8.26 8.68
C GLY A 78 -4.33 -7.40 8.70
N ILE A 79 -4.12 -6.12 8.44
CA ILE A 79 -5.19 -5.17 8.15
C ILE A 79 -4.98 -4.51 6.80
N GLU A 80 -6.11 -4.16 6.18
CA GLU A 80 -6.19 -3.32 5.01
C GLU A 80 -6.90 -2.02 5.40
N LEU A 81 -6.34 -0.92 4.97
CA LEU A 81 -6.86 0.42 5.17
C LEU A 81 -7.22 1.02 3.82
N GLY A 82 -8.40 1.61 3.71
CA GLY A 82 -8.87 2.29 2.51
C GLY A 82 -9.24 3.72 2.81
N ILE A 83 -8.72 4.65 2.01
CA ILE A 83 -9.07 6.07 2.06
C ILE A 83 -9.74 6.41 0.73
N PRO A 84 -11.09 6.44 0.68
CA PRO A 84 -11.80 6.89 -0.51
C PRO A 84 -11.57 8.38 -0.74
N PHE A 85 -11.50 8.79 -2.00
CA PHE A 85 -11.49 10.18 -2.42
C PHE A 85 -12.47 10.39 -3.57
N ALA A 86 -13.20 11.49 -3.53
CA ALA A 86 -14.25 11.79 -4.51
C ALA A 86 -13.73 12.46 -5.78
N ASN A 87 -12.54 13.07 -5.72
CA ASN A 87 -11.97 13.84 -6.84
C ASN A 87 -10.47 14.13 -6.61
N GLU A 88 -9.84 14.70 -7.64
CA GLU A 88 -8.43 15.13 -7.66
C GLU A 88 -8.06 16.09 -6.53
N ALA A 89 -8.95 17.01 -6.14
CA ALA A 89 -8.64 17.95 -5.06
C ALA A 89 -8.50 17.22 -3.71
N GLN A 90 -9.32 16.20 -3.47
CA GLN A 90 -9.17 15.36 -2.27
C GLN A 90 -7.92 14.48 -2.35
N LEU A 91 -7.63 13.89 -3.51
CA LEU A 91 -6.41 13.12 -3.73
C LEU A 91 -5.16 13.96 -3.44
N ALA A 92 -5.11 15.20 -3.93
CA ALA A 92 -4.00 16.13 -3.69
C ALA A 92 -3.81 16.46 -2.20
N LEU A 93 -4.90 16.59 -1.43
CA LEU A 93 -4.82 16.81 0.02
C LEU A 93 -4.27 15.57 0.75
N ILE A 94 -4.69 14.38 0.33
CA ILE A 94 -4.24 13.10 0.88
C ILE A 94 -2.73 12.90 0.61
N THR A 95 -2.29 13.20 -0.62
CA THR A 95 -0.89 13.02 -1.03
C THR A 95 0.02 14.09 -0.44
N ALA A 96 -0.44 15.34 -0.32
CA ALA A 96 0.29 16.38 0.41
C ALA A 96 0.50 16.01 1.89
N GLY A 97 -0.49 15.35 2.52
CA GLY A 97 -0.37 14.82 3.88
C GLY A 97 0.70 13.73 4.02
N MET A 98 0.90 12.92 2.98
CA MET A 98 1.98 11.92 2.95
C MET A 98 3.35 12.60 2.94
N SER A 99 3.55 13.57 2.05
CA SER A 99 4.82 14.30 1.94
C SER A 99 5.14 15.12 3.19
N ALA A 100 4.13 15.73 3.83
CA ALA A 100 4.33 16.49 5.06
C ALA A 100 4.64 15.61 6.29
N GLY A 101 4.18 14.36 6.26
CA GLY A 101 4.30 13.40 7.35
C GLY A 101 5.63 12.69 7.49
N ALA A 102 6.34 12.51 6.37
CA ALA A 102 7.58 11.75 6.31
C ALA A 102 8.80 12.44 6.97
N GLY A 103 8.58 13.54 7.71
CA GLY A 103 9.63 14.45 8.14
C GLY A 103 10.21 15.21 6.96
N ALA A 104 10.77 16.39 7.22
CA ALA A 104 11.43 17.22 6.20
C ALA A 104 12.79 16.65 5.75
N GLY A 105 12.88 15.33 5.54
CA GLY A 105 13.82 14.74 4.61
C GLY A 105 13.14 14.66 3.25
N GLU A 106 13.91 14.70 2.16
CA GLU A 106 13.43 14.63 0.78
C GLU A 106 12.70 13.30 0.51
N SER A 107 11.50 13.12 1.07
CA SER A 107 10.56 12.08 0.65
C SER A 107 10.32 12.33 -0.84
N GLY A 108 10.84 11.41 -1.64
CA GLY A 108 11.02 11.59 -3.07
C GLY A 108 9.79 12.15 -3.76
N ASP A 109 10.01 13.01 -4.75
CA ASP A 109 8.97 13.70 -5.52
C ASP A 109 7.82 12.75 -5.90
N PHE A 110 6.75 12.77 -5.11
CA PHE A 110 5.53 12.03 -5.41
C PHE A 110 4.63 12.94 -6.24
N THR A 111 4.32 12.50 -7.45
CA THR A 111 3.44 13.17 -8.39
C THR A 111 2.34 12.21 -8.81
N LEU A 112 1.09 12.65 -8.67
CA LEU A 112 -0.07 11.95 -9.19
C LEU A 112 -1.14 12.96 -9.61
N GLU A 113 -1.23 13.23 -10.92
CA GLU A 113 -2.07 14.30 -11.45
C GLU A 113 -2.55 14.00 -12.88
N ARG A 114 -3.59 14.71 -13.33
CA ARG A 114 -3.99 14.70 -14.73
C ARG A 114 -2.95 15.40 -15.62
N ASN A 115 -2.79 14.90 -16.84
CA ASN A 115 -1.88 15.48 -17.82
C ASN A 115 -2.61 16.13 -19.00
N ASP A 116 -1.88 16.89 -19.82
CA ASP A 116 -2.41 17.61 -20.99
C ASP A 116 -3.01 16.67 -22.06
N ALA A 117 -2.67 15.38 -22.05
CA ALA A 117 -3.24 14.36 -22.94
C ALA A 117 -4.57 13.79 -22.42
N GLY A 118 -5.11 14.36 -21.34
CA GLY A 118 -6.38 13.94 -20.72
C GLY A 118 -6.32 12.60 -19.98
N GLY A 119 -5.10 12.08 -19.75
CA GLY A 119 -4.87 10.92 -18.89
C GLY A 119 -4.20 11.33 -17.58
N TRP A 120 -3.40 10.45 -17.01
CA TRP A 120 -2.75 10.61 -15.71
C TRP A 120 -1.24 10.47 -15.81
N THR A 121 -0.51 11.19 -14.97
CA THR A 121 0.92 11.00 -14.73
C THR A 121 1.10 10.58 -13.28
N PHE A 122 1.84 9.49 -13.10
CA PHE A 122 2.37 9.04 -11.82
C PHE A 122 3.90 9.10 -11.89
N ALA A 123 4.52 9.70 -10.88
CA ALA A 123 5.96 9.63 -10.66
C ALA A 123 6.25 9.56 -9.16
N MET A 124 7.23 8.76 -8.77
CA MET A 124 7.70 8.67 -7.40
C MET A 124 9.17 8.27 -7.40
N VAL A 125 9.98 8.85 -6.52
CA VAL A 125 11.30 8.31 -6.21
C VAL A 125 11.18 7.50 -4.92
N ALA A 126 11.22 6.17 -5.05
CA ALA A 126 11.26 5.27 -3.92
C ALA A 126 12.70 5.13 -3.46
N ALA A 127 13.04 5.75 -2.33
CA ALA A 127 14.30 5.54 -1.64
C ALA A 127 14.00 5.08 -0.21
N VAL A 128 14.62 3.99 0.22
CA VAL A 128 14.63 3.60 1.63
C VAL A 128 15.81 4.31 2.27
N GLU A 129 15.71 5.62 2.36
CA GLU A 129 16.60 6.37 3.22
C GLU A 129 16.22 6.01 4.66
N ALA A 130 17.19 5.52 5.45
CA ALA A 130 17.07 5.47 6.89
C ALA A 130 17.07 6.94 7.41
N GLY A 131 15.97 7.65 7.16
CA GLY A 131 15.89 9.08 7.40
C GLY A 131 16.08 9.42 8.87
N GLU A 132 16.83 10.48 9.15
CA GLU A 132 16.92 11.12 10.46
C GLU A 132 15.61 11.84 10.88
N GLY A 133 14.51 11.63 10.14
CA GLY A 133 13.17 12.14 10.43
C GLY A 133 12.30 11.09 11.11
N THR A 134 11.93 11.34 12.38
CA THR A 134 11.03 10.52 13.22
C THR A 134 11.16 9.01 13.01
N ALA A 135 12.39 8.53 12.92
CA ALA A 135 12.66 7.11 12.98
C ALA A 135 11.97 6.53 14.23
N PRO A 136 11.37 5.32 14.15
CA PRO A 136 11.09 4.57 15.37
C PRO A 136 12.36 4.57 16.22
N ALA A 137 12.21 4.75 17.53
CA ALA A 137 13.35 4.84 18.45
C ALA A 137 14.31 3.65 18.33
N GLU A 138 13.84 2.54 17.75
CA GLU A 138 14.64 1.42 17.27
C GLU A 138 14.12 1.00 15.87
N PRO A 139 15.00 0.82 14.87
CA PRO A 139 14.60 0.25 13.59
C PRO A 139 14.05 -1.18 13.80
N PRO A 140 13.15 -1.66 12.94
CA PRO A 140 12.73 -3.06 13.00
C PRO A 140 13.97 -3.96 12.91
N PRO A 141 14.00 -5.08 13.66
CA PRO A 141 15.10 -6.05 13.60
C PRO A 141 15.43 -6.38 12.13
N ALA A 142 16.72 -6.43 11.80
CA ALA A 142 17.15 -6.71 10.44
C ALA A 142 16.57 -8.04 9.92
N GLU A 143 16.34 -8.98 10.83
CA GLU A 143 15.74 -10.30 10.58
C GLU A 143 14.27 -10.22 10.13
N LEU A 144 13.54 -9.14 10.49
CA LEU A 144 12.19 -8.88 10.01
C LEU A 144 12.18 -8.24 8.62
N LEU A 145 13.23 -7.47 8.30
CA LEU A 145 13.39 -6.80 7.02
C LEU A 145 14.04 -7.70 5.96
N GLU A 146 14.72 -8.77 6.38
CA GLU A 146 15.35 -9.72 5.48
C GLU A 146 14.30 -10.43 4.61
N GLY A 147 14.33 -10.15 3.31
CA GLY A 147 13.33 -10.62 2.34
C GLY A 147 11.99 -9.87 2.38
N ALA A 148 11.86 -8.80 3.17
CA ALA A 148 10.69 -7.94 3.15
C ALA A 148 10.71 -7.03 1.91
N PHE A 149 9.57 -6.95 1.24
CA PHE A 149 9.37 -6.10 0.09
C PHE A 149 8.21 -5.13 0.35
N PHE A 150 8.35 -3.93 -0.19
CA PHE A 150 7.28 -2.95 -0.27
C PHE A 150 6.70 -2.99 -1.68
N ARG A 151 5.42 -3.32 -1.79
CA ARG A 151 4.73 -3.35 -3.08
C ARG A 151 3.97 -2.05 -3.29
N ILE A 152 4.07 -1.48 -4.49
CA ILE A 152 3.26 -0.34 -4.92
C ILE A 152 2.41 -0.80 -6.10
N ARG A 153 1.09 -0.59 -6.00
CA ARG A 153 0.11 -0.94 -7.03
C ARG A 153 -0.69 0.28 -7.45
N ILE A 154 -0.60 0.70 -8.71
CA ILE A 154 -1.30 1.89 -9.22
C ILE A 154 -2.23 1.50 -10.36
N GLY A 155 -3.53 1.71 -10.20
CA GLY A 155 -4.55 1.64 -11.25
C GLY A 155 -4.89 3.04 -11.74
N LEU A 156 -4.52 3.34 -12.99
CA LEU A 156 -4.83 4.62 -13.64
C LEU A 156 -5.86 4.42 -14.76
N PRO A 157 -6.84 5.31 -14.91
CA PRO A 157 -7.78 5.26 -16.02
C PRO A 157 -7.11 5.74 -17.31
N GLY A 158 -7.77 5.45 -18.43
CA GLY A 158 -7.28 5.79 -19.77
C GLY A 158 -6.45 4.68 -20.41
N VAL A 159 -5.67 5.06 -21.44
CA VAL A 159 -4.80 4.14 -22.18
C VAL A 159 -3.37 4.31 -21.72
N LEU A 160 -2.73 3.23 -21.29
CA LEU A 160 -1.33 3.26 -20.86
C LEU A 160 -0.42 3.66 -22.02
N ALA A 161 0.35 4.73 -21.83
CA ALA A 161 1.26 5.30 -22.82
C ALA A 161 2.72 4.93 -22.52
N GLU A 162 3.15 5.14 -21.27
CA GLU A 162 4.53 4.91 -20.82
C GLU A 162 4.52 4.37 -19.38
N HIS A 163 5.44 3.46 -19.03
CA HIS A 163 5.66 3.03 -17.65
C HIS A 163 7.02 2.33 -17.47
N ASN A 164 7.45 2.19 -16.22
CA ASN A 164 8.58 1.36 -15.82
C ASN A 164 8.24 0.32 -14.72
N ALA A 165 6.94 0.01 -14.56
CA ALA A 165 6.46 -1.03 -13.65
C ALA A 165 7.13 -2.38 -13.91
N ASP A 166 7.40 -3.14 -12.83
CA ASP A 166 7.96 -4.48 -12.92
C ASP A 166 7.01 -5.44 -13.64
N ARG A 167 5.70 -5.22 -13.45
CA ARG A 167 4.63 -5.96 -14.12
C ARG A 167 3.30 -5.22 -14.09
N ILE A 168 2.33 -5.76 -14.82
CA ILE A 168 0.93 -5.29 -14.84
C ILE A 168 0.03 -6.44 -14.39
N GLU A 169 -0.85 -6.17 -13.42
CA GLU A 169 -1.79 -7.14 -12.84
C GLU A 169 -3.21 -6.56 -12.76
N ASP A 170 -4.16 -7.21 -13.43
CA ASP A 170 -5.56 -6.76 -13.52
C ASP A 170 -5.70 -5.28 -13.94
N GLY A 171 -4.84 -4.82 -14.87
CA GLY A 171 -4.83 -3.42 -15.34
C GLY A 171 -4.12 -2.43 -14.42
N ALA A 172 -3.60 -2.86 -13.28
CA ALA A 172 -2.79 -2.04 -12.39
C ALA A 172 -1.28 -2.26 -12.62
N LEU A 173 -0.52 -1.18 -12.55
CA LEU A 173 0.95 -1.18 -12.58
C LEU A 173 1.49 -1.59 -11.22
N VAL A 174 2.45 -2.51 -11.18
CA VAL A 174 3.01 -3.03 -9.93
C VAL A 174 4.53 -2.86 -9.91
N TRP A 175 5.03 -2.28 -8.82
CA TRP A 175 6.45 -2.22 -8.48
C TRP A 175 6.70 -2.98 -7.18
N GLU A 176 7.80 -3.72 -7.13
CA GLU A 176 8.32 -4.33 -5.92
C GLU A 176 9.63 -3.64 -5.52
N ILE A 177 9.61 -3.04 -4.34
CA ILE A 177 10.72 -2.27 -3.80
C ILE A 177 11.34 -3.11 -2.68
N GLU A 178 12.61 -3.45 -2.87
CA GLU A 178 13.38 -4.12 -1.83
C GLU A 178 13.63 -3.14 -0.68
N LEU A 179 13.16 -3.47 0.52
CA LEU A 179 13.31 -2.58 1.68
C LEU A 179 14.77 -2.45 2.16
N THR A 180 15.64 -3.34 1.70
CA THR A 180 17.07 -3.34 1.99
C THR A 180 17.89 -2.57 0.96
N SER A 181 17.29 -2.12 -0.16
CA SER A 181 18.00 -1.36 -1.17
C SER A 181 18.28 0.07 -0.69
N THR A 182 19.53 0.49 -0.81
CA THR A 182 19.96 1.87 -0.55
C THR A 182 19.98 2.72 -1.82
N GLU A 183 19.68 2.14 -2.98
CA GLU A 183 19.65 2.88 -4.24
C GLU A 183 18.25 3.44 -4.48
N PRO A 184 18.10 4.78 -4.69
CA PRO A 184 16.84 5.37 -5.10
C PRO A 184 16.35 4.77 -6.41
N ARG A 185 15.06 4.46 -6.47
CA ARG A 185 14.40 3.93 -7.65
C ARG A 185 13.32 4.88 -8.12
N GLU A 186 13.45 5.38 -9.34
CA GLU A 186 12.39 6.13 -10.01
C GLU A 186 11.27 5.19 -10.46
N LEU A 187 10.03 5.55 -10.16
CA LEU A 187 8.81 4.86 -10.57
C LEU A 187 8.01 5.84 -11.42
N MET A 188 7.54 5.40 -12.59
CA MET A 188 6.69 6.25 -13.43
C MET A 188 5.62 5.47 -14.20
N ALA A 189 4.49 6.15 -14.42
CA ALA A 189 3.49 5.73 -15.37
C ALA A 189 2.80 6.96 -15.99
N ARG A 190 2.39 6.83 -17.24
CA ARG A 190 1.61 7.84 -17.94
C ARG A 190 0.50 7.18 -18.74
N THR A 191 -0.72 7.70 -18.61
CA THR A 191 -1.86 7.33 -19.47
C THR A 191 -2.29 8.52 -20.33
N THR A 192 -3.02 8.24 -21.40
CA THR A 192 -3.75 9.22 -22.20
C THR A 192 -5.25 9.02 -22.04
N ALA A 193 -6.06 10.01 -22.42
CA ALA A 193 -7.51 9.86 -22.40
C ALA A 193 -7.95 8.62 -23.19
N ALA A 194 -8.85 7.82 -22.61
CA ALA A 194 -9.54 6.80 -23.38
C ALA A 194 -10.30 7.49 -24.53
N ALA A 195 -10.24 6.92 -25.73
CA ALA A 195 -11.09 7.39 -26.83
C ALA A 195 -12.54 7.39 -26.32
N PRO A 196 -13.34 8.45 -26.57
CA PRO A 196 -14.73 8.48 -26.14
C PRO A 196 -15.40 7.22 -26.69
N ALA A 197 -15.94 6.39 -25.79
CA ALA A 197 -16.60 5.17 -26.20
C ALA A 197 -17.63 5.53 -27.27
N ALA A 198 -17.50 4.95 -28.47
CA ALA A 198 -18.49 5.15 -29.51
C ALA A 198 -19.87 4.86 -28.90
N PRO A 199 -20.89 5.70 -29.15
CA PRO A 199 -22.22 5.49 -28.58
C PRO A 199 -22.66 4.07 -28.93
N LYS A 200 -22.84 3.23 -27.90
CA LYS A 200 -23.23 1.83 -28.06
C LYS A 200 -24.61 1.81 -28.72
N SER A 201 -24.66 1.62 -30.03
CA SER A 201 -25.88 1.20 -30.71
C SER A 201 -26.20 -0.19 -30.16
N GLY A 202 -27.36 -0.30 -29.51
CA GLY A 202 -27.71 -1.46 -28.69
C GLY A 202 -27.56 -2.79 -29.40
N HIS A 203 -27.15 -3.81 -28.63
CA HIS A 203 -27.72 -5.16 -28.50
C HIS A 203 -26.74 -5.97 -27.62
N GLY A 204 -27.22 -6.49 -26.47
CA GLY A 204 -26.45 -7.40 -25.60
C GLY A 204 -26.13 -8.73 -26.29
N PRO A 205 -25.24 -9.55 -25.70
CA PRO A 205 -25.61 -10.30 -24.50
C PRO A 205 -24.52 -10.36 -23.39
N ALA A 206 -24.93 -10.97 -22.28
CA ALA A 206 -24.26 -11.09 -20.98
C ALA A 206 -23.07 -12.08 -20.91
N LEU A 207 -22.44 -12.10 -19.71
CA LEU A 207 -21.39 -12.99 -19.16
C LEU A 207 -19.95 -12.49 -19.40
N LEU A 208 -19.05 -12.41 -18.41
CA LEU A 208 -18.86 -13.23 -17.21
C LEU A 208 -18.48 -12.39 -15.98
N GLU A 209 -19.25 -12.52 -14.91
CA GLU A 209 -18.83 -12.26 -13.53
C GLU A 209 -17.71 -13.23 -13.16
N GLY A 210 -16.51 -12.67 -12.92
CA GLY A 210 -15.39 -13.34 -12.29
C GLY A 210 -15.28 -12.85 -10.86
N ASP A 211 -15.66 -13.74 -9.94
CA ASP A 211 -15.64 -13.61 -8.49
C ASP A 211 -14.27 -13.11 -7.98
N ARG A 212 -14.17 -11.80 -7.77
CA ARG A 212 -13.24 -11.22 -6.80
C ARG A 212 -14.10 -10.45 -5.83
N ALA A 213 -13.93 -10.74 -4.54
CA ALA A 213 -14.40 -9.88 -3.46
C ALA A 213 -13.61 -8.56 -3.48
N GLN A 214 -13.80 -7.78 -4.55
CA GLN A 214 -13.54 -6.36 -4.59
C GLN A 214 -14.67 -5.77 -3.76
N GLY A 215 -14.50 -5.77 -2.43
CA GLY A 215 -15.52 -5.26 -1.51
C GLY A 215 -15.83 -3.83 -1.93
N ASP A 216 -17.06 -3.60 -2.37
CA ASP A 216 -17.53 -2.36 -2.98
C ASP A 216 -17.21 -1.16 -2.07
N TRP A 217 -16.14 -0.44 -2.41
CA TRP A 217 -15.71 0.78 -1.70
C TRP A 217 -16.49 2.01 -2.20
N SER A 218 -17.31 1.86 -3.26
CA SER A 218 -17.87 3.01 -3.99
C SER A 218 -19.11 3.63 -3.33
N ASP A 219 -19.76 2.91 -2.41
CA ASP A 219 -21.00 3.34 -1.77
C ASP A 219 -20.84 4.30 -0.57
N GLN A 220 -19.61 4.56 -0.10
CA GLN A 220 -19.36 5.28 1.17
C GLN A 220 -18.50 6.54 1.09
N ALA A 221 -18.44 7.20 -0.07
CA ALA A 221 -17.85 8.54 -0.19
C ALA A 221 -18.72 9.60 0.53
N ALA A 222 -18.74 9.57 1.86
CA ALA A 222 -19.39 10.57 2.70
C ALA A 222 -18.50 11.83 2.84
N ALA A 223 -19.17 12.97 3.06
CA ALA A 223 -18.62 14.32 3.01
C ALA A 223 -17.23 14.49 3.68
N ALA A 224 -16.32 15.11 2.94
CA ALA A 224 -14.94 15.38 3.35
C ALA A 224 -14.85 16.22 4.63
N ALA A 225 -14.45 15.59 5.75
CA ALA A 225 -13.80 16.25 6.86
C ALA A 225 -12.30 16.49 6.52
N PRO A 226 -11.60 17.46 7.13
CA PRO A 226 -10.21 17.76 6.77
C PRO A 226 -9.26 16.58 7.05
N VAL A 227 -8.76 15.94 5.97
CA VAL A 227 -7.99 14.66 5.92
C VAL A 227 -6.46 14.86 6.13
N ALA A 228 -6.00 16.01 6.61
CA ALA A 228 -4.56 16.36 6.53
C ALA A 228 -3.61 15.60 7.48
N VAL A 229 -4.08 14.68 8.34
CA VAL A 229 -3.27 14.07 9.42
C VAL A 229 -3.06 12.56 9.26
N VAL A 230 -3.76 11.90 8.34
CA VAL A 230 -3.96 10.44 8.37
C VAL A 230 -2.74 9.63 7.95
N THR A 231 -2.07 10.04 6.89
CA THR A 231 -1.06 9.20 6.22
C THR A 231 0.33 9.37 6.81
N ALA A 232 0.66 10.59 7.23
CA ALA A 232 1.75 10.86 8.17
C ALA A 232 1.65 9.98 9.42
N GLY A 233 0.42 9.88 9.94
CA GLY A 233 0.07 9.13 11.12
C GLY A 233 0.29 7.63 10.97
N LEU A 234 0.15 7.02 9.80
CA LEU A 234 0.26 5.56 9.67
C LEU A 234 1.71 5.06 9.59
N ILE A 235 2.57 5.79 8.88
CA ILE A 235 4.03 5.56 8.86
C ILE A 235 4.61 5.88 10.25
N ALA A 236 4.12 6.94 10.91
CA ALA A 236 4.49 7.28 12.30
C ALA A 236 3.86 6.36 13.36
N ALA A 237 2.68 5.78 13.12
CA ALA A 237 1.97 4.91 14.07
C ALA A 237 2.62 3.53 14.15
N LEU A 238 3.13 3.00 13.03
CA LEU A 238 4.03 1.84 13.04
C LEU A 238 5.28 2.11 13.90
N ALA A 239 5.77 3.36 13.92
CA ALA A 239 6.89 3.77 14.77
C ALA A 239 6.50 4.02 16.25
N LEU A 240 5.25 4.43 16.52
CA LEU A 240 4.75 4.76 17.87
C LEU A 240 4.17 3.56 18.62
N ALA A 241 3.51 2.61 17.94
CA ALA A 241 2.97 1.38 18.54
C ALA A 241 4.09 0.53 19.18
N TRP A 242 5.26 0.50 18.54
CA TRP A 242 6.44 -0.19 19.06
C TRP A 242 7.03 0.48 20.32
N ARG A 243 6.93 1.82 20.42
CA ARG A 243 7.42 2.61 21.57
C ARG A 243 6.66 2.31 22.87
N PHE A 244 5.40 1.89 22.78
CA PHE A 244 4.58 1.54 23.95
C PHE A 244 4.56 0.04 24.25
N GLY A 245 4.63 -0.83 23.24
CA GLY A 245 4.63 -2.29 23.42
C GLY A 245 5.81 -2.86 24.22
N LEU A 246 7.01 -2.27 24.09
CA LEU A 246 8.20 -2.72 24.84
C LEU A 246 8.26 -2.16 26.28
N ARG A 247 7.59 -1.05 26.56
CA ARG A 247 7.63 -0.40 27.88
C ARG A 247 6.80 -1.15 28.93
N SER A 248 5.78 -1.90 28.51
CA SER A 248 4.93 -2.70 29.40
C SER A 248 5.57 -4.01 29.88
N ARG A 249 6.61 -4.51 29.20
CA ARG A 249 7.33 -5.75 29.59
C ARG A 249 8.46 -5.55 30.61
N ARG A 250 8.70 -4.33 31.11
CA ARG A 250 9.71 -4.03 32.14
C ARG A 250 9.13 -3.61 33.50
N GLN A 251 8.05 -4.24 33.97
CA GLN A 251 7.80 -4.31 35.41
C GLN A 251 8.15 -5.71 35.94
N PRO A 252 9.26 -5.87 36.66
CA PRO A 252 9.46 -7.07 37.44
C PRO A 252 8.40 -7.10 38.54
N ARG A 253 7.61 -8.18 38.60
CA ARG A 253 6.84 -8.52 39.81
C ARG A 253 7.86 -8.80 40.91
N GLY A 254 7.89 -7.92 41.91
CA GLY A 254 8.49 -8.21 43.22
C GLY A 254 7.66 -9.19 44.02
#